data_AF-Q9S968-F1
#
_entry.id   AF-Q9S968-F1
#
_cell.length_a   1.000
_cell.length_b   1.000
_cell.length_c   1.000
_cell.angle_alpha   90.00
_cell.angle_beta   90.00
_cell.angle_gamma   90.00
#
_symmetry.space_group_name_H-M   'P 1'
#
loop_
_entity.id
_entity.type
_entity.pdbx_description
1 polymer ?
#
loop_
_entity_poly.entity_id
_entity_poly.type
_entity_poly.pdbx_seq_one_letter_code
_entity_poly.pdbx_strand_id
1 'polypeptide(L)' 'RDLKPENFFFANKKETALKAIDFGLSVFFKPGERFNEIVGSPLYMAPEVLKRNYGPEVDIWSAGVIV' A
#
# COMPACT_ATOMS: atom_id res chain seq x y z
N ARG A 1 -0.13 0.24 -2.97
CA ARG A 1 0.94 -0.75 -3.29
C ARG A 1 2.22 -0.57 -2.45
N ASP A 2 2.29 0.38 -1.51
CA ASP A 2 3.42 0.54 -0.57
C ASP A 2 2.92 1.12 0.76
N LEU A 3 1.86 0.53 1.32
CA LEU A 3 1.39 0.93 2.65
C LEU A 3 2.34 0.35 3.70
N LYS A 4 2.88 1.24 4.53
CA LYS A 4 3.79 0.95 5.64
C LYS A 4 3.74 2.11 6.64
N PRO A 5 4.08 1.90 7.92
CA PRO A 5 4.01 2.95 8.94
C PRO A 5 4.79 4.22 8.56
N GLU A 6 5.93 4.07 7.89
CA GLU A 6 6.80 5.17 7.46
C GLU A 6 6.14 6.12 6.45
N ASN A 7 5.09 5.66 5.75
CA ASN A 7 4.36 6.46 4.78
C ASN A 7 3.16 7.20 5.40
N PHE A 8 2.94 7.11 6.71
CA PHE A 8 1.88 7.82 7.42
C PHE A 8 2.45 8.82 8.44
N PHE A 9 2.02 10.08 8.31
CA PHE A 9 2.39 11.15 9.23
C PHE A 9 1.14 11.71 9.91
N PHE A 10 1.27 12.10 11.18
CA PHE A 10 0.22 12.87 11.83
C PHE A 10 0.15 14.28 11.24
N ALA A 11 -1.06 14.72 10.92
CA ALA A 11 -1.32 16.05 10.35
C ALA A 11 -0.97 17.19 11.33
N ASN A 12 -0.93 16.90 12.62
CA ASN A 12 -0.67 17.85 13.69
C ASN A 12 -0.19 17.14 14.96
N LYS A 13 0.34 17.91 15.91
CA LYS A 13 0.85 17.41 17.21
C LYS A 13 -0.21 16.79 18.13
N LYS A 14 -1.50 16.95 17.85
CA LYS A 14 -2.57 16.30 18.61
C LYS A 14 -2.83 14.87 18.13
N GLU A 15 -2.17 14.44 17.05
CA GLU A 15 -2.18 13.06 16.54
C GLU A 15 -3.60 12.54 16.18
N THR A 16 -4.51 13.45 15.84
CA THR A 16 -5.92 13.11 15.59
C THR A 16 -6.23 12.75 14.14
N ALA A 17 -5.27 12.91 13.23
CA ALA A 17 -5.45 12.64 11.80
C ALA A 17 -4.14 12.15 11.19
N LEU A 18 -4.16 10.98 10.58
CA LEU A 18 -3.06 10.43 9.79
C LEU A 18 -3.19 10.87 8.33
N LYS A 19 -2.05 11.12 7.68
CA LYS A 19 -1.94 11.44 6.26
C LYS A 19 -0.93 10.52 5.60
N ALA A 20 -1.33 9.89 4.50
CA ALA A 20 -0.39 9.23 3.61
C ALA A 20 0.45 10.28 2.89
N ILE A 21 1.77 10.06 2.80
CA ILE A 21 2.71 11.05 2.23
C ILE A 21 3.44 10.58 0.97
N ASP A 22 3.51 9.28 0.72
CA ASP A 22 4.24 8.72 -0.41
C ASP A 22 3.28 8.05 -1.40
N PHE A 23 3.22 8.64 -2.59
CA PHE A 23 2.41 8.15 -3.71
C PHE A 23 3.27 7.73 -4.91
N GLY A 24 4.59 7.61 -4.76
CA GLY A 24 5.51 7.30 -5.86
C GLY A 24 5.24 5.96 -6.55
N LEU A 25 4.61 5.03 -5.82
CA LEU A 25 4.18 3.72 -6.34
C LEU A 25 2.66 3.62 -6.57
N SER A 26 1.91 4.72 -6.49
CA SER A 26 0.47 4.73 -6.73
C SER A 26 0.15 4.68 -8.22
N VAL A 27 -0.94 4.01 -8.58
CA VAL A 27 -1.51 3.99 -9.94
C VAL A 27 -3.02 4.10 -9.85
N PHE A 28 -3.63 4.70 -10.87
CA PHE A 28 -5.07 4.56 -11.08
C PHE A 28 -5.38 3.16 -11.60
N PHE A 29 -6.57 2.65 -11.28
CA PHE A 29 -7.01 1.34 -11.72
C PHE A 29 -8.50 1.34 -12.06
N LYS A 30 -8.91 0.39 -12.91
CA LYS A 30 -10.33 0.07 -13.15
C LYS A 30 -10.73 -1.21 -12.42
N PRO A 31 -12.00 -1.37 -12.01
CA PRO A 31 -12.47 -2.63 -11.43
C PRO A 31 -12.11 -3.83 -12.31
N GLY A 32 -11.45 -4.84 -11.73
CA GLY A 32 -10.99 -6.04 -12.43
C GLY A 32 -9.60 -5.94 -13.06
N GLU A 33 -8.96 -4.77 -13.05
CA GLU A 33 -7.59 -4.60 -13.53
C GLU A 33 -6.59 -5.39 -12.68
N ARG A 34 -5.59 -6.00 -13.33
CA ARG A 34 -4.52 -6.78 -12.70
C ARG A 34 -3.17 -6.18 -13.04
N PHE A 35 -2.29 -6.16 -12.05
CA PHE A 35 -0.92 -5.66 -12.12
C PHE A 35 0.09 -6.80 -12.11
N ASN A 36 1.26 -6.57 -12.69
CA ASN A 36 2.31 -7.57 -12.87
C ASN A 36 3.70 -7.11 -12.38
N GLU A 37 3.81 -5.86 -11.95
CA GLU A 37 5.03 -5.28 -11.42
C GLU A 37 5.24 -5.68 -9.96
N ILE A 38 6.47 -6.03 -9.60
CA ILE A 38 6.86 -6.24 -8.20
C ILE A 38 7.24 -4.89 -7.62
N VAL A 39 6.35 -4.31 -6.82
CA VAL A 39 6.52 -3.00 -6.18
C VAL A 39 6.05 -3.05 -4.73
N GLY A 40 6.63 -2.19 -3.89
CA GLY A 40 6.32 -2.09 -2.47
C GLY A 40 7.46 -2.56 -1.58
N SER A 41 7.30 -2.34 -0.28
CA SER A 41 8.28 -2.69 0.75
C SER A 41 8.14 -4.16 1.17
N PRO A 42 9.20 -5.00 1.10
CA PRO A 42 9.10 -6.46 1.25
C PRO A 42 8.34 -6.98 2.48
N LEU A 43 8.47 -6.30 3.63
CA LEU A 43 7.80 -6.73 4.87
C LEU A 43 6.28 -6.56 4.84
N TYR A 44 5.77 -5.64 4.02
CA TYR A 44 4.35 -5.29 3.94
C TYR A 44 3.69 -5.80 2.65
N MET A 45 4.46 -6.46 1.78
CA MET A 45 4.03 -6.87 0.45
C MET A 45 3.16 -8.14 0.52
N ALA A 46 2.00 -8.11 -0.14
CA ALA A 46 1.16 -9.28 -0.28
C ALA A 46 1.82 -10.36 -1.16
N PRO A 47 1.62 -11.66 -0.88
CA PRO A 47 2.27 -12.74 -1.62
C PRO A 47 1.87 -12.76 -3.12
N GLU A 48 0.69 -12.30 -3.48
CA GLU A 48 0.22 -12.19 -4.86
C GLU A 48 0.97 -11.13 -5.69
N VAL A 49 1.63 -10.16 -5.05
CA VAL A 49 2.56 -9.23 -5.73
C VAL A 49 3.74 -9.99 -6.31
N LEU A 50 4.29 -10.95 -5.54
CA LEU A 50 5.38 -11.83 -6.00
C LEU A 50 4.92 -12.77 -7.13
N LYS A 51 3.62 -13.11 -7.15
CA LYS A 51 2.99 -13.89 -8.24
C LYS A 51 2.67 -13.05 -9.46
N ARG A 52 2.92 -11.73 -9.44
CA ARG A 52 2.71 -10.80 -10.56
C ARG A 52 1.29 -10.85 -11.14
N ASN A 53 0.32 -11.12 -10.28
CA ASN A 53 -1.08 -11.16 -10.66
C ASN A 53 -1.89 -10.73 -9.44
N TYR A 54 -2.10 -9.43 -9.29
CA TYR A 54 -2.76 -8.84 -8.14
C TYR A 54 -3.60 -7.62 -8.55
N GLY A 55 -4.58 -7.26 -7.73
CA GLY A 55 -5.38 -6.05 -7.88
C GLY A 55 -5.19 -5.10 -6.68
N PRO A 56 -6.10 -4.14 -6.47
CA PRO A 56 -6.01 -3.18 -5.36
C PRO A 56 -6.08 -3.83 -3.97
N GLU A 57 -6.54 -5.09 -3.87
CA GLU A 57 -6.66 -5.82 -2.60
C GLU A 57 -5.34 -5.99 -1.85
N VAL A 58 -4.19 -5.85 -2.52
CA VAL A 58 -2.86 -5.93 -1.88
C VAL A 58 -2.66 -4.87 -0.80
N ASP A 59 -3.36 -3.74 -0.90
CA ASP A 59 -3.29 -2.69 0.13
C ASP A 59 -4.05 -3.10 1.41
N ILE A 60 -5.05 -3.98 1.31
CA ILE A 60 -5.73 -4.55 2.48
C ILE A 60 -4.77 -5.50 3.22
N TRP A 61 -3.99 -6.30 2.49
CA TRP A 61 -2.94 -7.13 3.09
C TRP A 61 -1.91 -6.27 3.83
N SER A 62 -1.36 -5.25 3.16
CA SER A 62 -0.37 -4.35 3.79
C SER A 62 -0.93 -3.68 5.03
N ALA A 63 -2.18 -3.22 5.02
CA ALA A 63 -2.84 -2.68 6.20
C ALA A 63 -2.95 -3.72 7.32
N GLY A 64 -3.22 -5.00 7.01
CA GLY A 64 -3.23 -6.09 7.98
C GLY A 64 -1.86 -6.39 8.61
N VAL A 65 -0.76 -6.11 7.91
CA VAL A 65 0.60 -6.24 8.47
C VAL A 65 0.97 -5.07 9.39
N ILE A 66 0.39 -3.89 9.19
CA ILE A 66 0.65 -2.69 10.01
C ILE A 66 0.06 -2.82 11.44
N VAL A 67 -0.92 -3.71 11.64
CA VAL A 67 -1.66 -3.91 12.91
C VAL A 67 -0.81 -4.56 14.00
#